data_AF-A0A1J3G8T8-F1
#
_entry.id   AF-A0A1J3G8T8-F1
#
_cell.length_a   1.000
_cell.length_b   1.000
_cell.length_c   1.000
_cell.angle_alpha   90.00
_cell.angle_beta   90.00
_cell.angle_gamma   90.00
#
_symmetry.space_group_name_H-M   'P 1'
#
loop_
_entity.id
_entity.type
_entity.pdbx_description
1 polymer ?
#
loop_
_entity_poly.entity_id
_entity_poly.type
_entity_poly.pdbx_seq_one_letter_code
_entity_poly.pdbx_strand_id
1 'polypeptide(L)'
;FGDYPEVMKRILGSRLPVFTEEESEQVRGSSDFVGIIHYMTVYVKNSKPTLSPLPTRQDFFADMGAETLFIGNSTFFTWDIMPWGLESVLEYLKQNYNNPPIYILE
;
A
#
# COMPACT_ATOMS: atom_id res chain seq x y z
N PHE A 1 -2.90 -15.41 0.65
CA PHE A 1 -3.91 -14.59 1.34
C PHE A 1 -4.05 -15.07 2.78
N GLY A 2 -4.52 -14.20 3.68
CA GLY A 2 -4.60 -14.49 5.13
C GLY A 2 -3.33 -14.15 5.91
N ASP A 3 -2.39 -13.41 5.31
CA ASP A 3 -1.16 -12.93 5.96
C ASP A 3 -0.65 -11.69 5.21
N TYR A 4 0.31 -10.99 5.79
CA TYR A 4 0.98 -9.83 5.19
C TYR A 4 1.85 -10.20 3.98
N PRO A 5 2.10 -9.25 3.05
CA PRO A 5 3.06 -9.43 1.96
C PRO A 5 4.47 -9.83 2.42
N GLU A 6 5.14 -10.71 1.69
CA GLU A 6 6.50 -11.20 2.01
C GLU A 6 7.52 -10.06 2.16
N VAL A 7 7.40 -9.02 1.34
CA VAL A 7 8.28 -7.84 1.42
C VAL A 7 8.15 -7.12 2.76
N MET A 8 6.94 -7.03 3.31
CA MET A 8 6.69 -6.43 4.62
C MET A 8 7.27 -7.30 5.73
N LYS A 9 7.07 -8.62 5.68
CA LYS A 9 7.65 -9.55 6.65
C LYS A 9 9.19 -9.44 6.70
N ARG A 10 9.84 -9.34 5.54
CA ARG A 10 11.30 -9.18 5.45
C ARG A 10 11.80 -7.84 6.01
N ILE A 11 11.10 -6.73 5.74
CA ILE A 11 11.52 -5.39 6.15
C ILE A 11 11.24 -5.15 7.63
N LEU A 12 10.05 -5.54 8.10
CA LEU A 12 9.56 -5.24 9.44
C LEU A 12 10.06 -6.25 10.48
N GLY A 13 10.28 -7.51 10.06
CA GLY A 13 10.75 -8.57 10.93
C GLY A 13 9.85 -8.72 12.17
N SER A 14 10.47 -8.71 13.35
CA SER A 14 9.78 -8.87 14.63
C SER A 14 8.83 -7.72 15.01
N ARG A 15 8.84 -6.59 14.29
CA ARG A 15 7.89 -5.49 14.53
C ARG A 15 6.52 -5.77 13.93
N LEU A 16 6.43 -6.66 12.95
CA LEU A 16 5.17 -7.03 12.33
C LEU A 16 4.51 -8.13 13.16
N PRO A 17 3.26 -7.93 13.64
CA PRO A 17 2.50 -8.99 14.29
C PRO A 17 2.34 -10.20 13.35
N VAL A 18 2.25 -11.38 13.95
CA VAL A 18 2.05 -12.63 13.21
C VAL A 18 0.67 -13.16 13.56
N PHE A 19 -0.13 -13.43 12.54
CA PHE A 19 -1.40 -14.12 12.73
C PHE A 19 -1.16 -15.56 13.19
N THR A 20 -1.94 -16.01 14.15
CA THR A 20 -2.12 -17.43 14.41
C THR A 20 -2.80 -18.10 13.20
N GLU A 21 -2.76 -19.43 13.16
CA GLU A 21 -3.43 -20.18 12.08
C GLU A 21 -4.94 -19.89 12.05
N GLU A 22 -5.59 -19.86 13.21
CA GLU A 22 -7.02 -19.53 13.34
C GLU A 22 -7.33 -18.11 12.86
N GLU A 23 -6.54 -17.11 13.24
CA GLU A 23 -6.74 -15.74 12.75
C GLU A 23 -6.47 -15.61 11.24
N SER A 24 -5.48 -16.33 10.72
CA SER A 24 -5.17 -16.35 9.29
C SER A 24 -6.34 -16.90 8.48
N GLU A 25 -7.00 -17.94 8.98
CA GLU A 25 -8.21 -18.50 8.41
C GLU A 25 -9.38 -17.52 8.48
N GLN A 26 -9.57 -16.83 9.61
CA GLN A 26 -10.63 -15.83 9.77
C GLN A 26 -10.48 -14.62 8.83
N VAL A 27 -9.25 -14.14 8.60
CA VAL A 27 -9.00 -12.98 7.73
C VAL A 27 -9.07 -13.36 6.25
N ARG A 28 -8.80 -14.62 5.90
CA ARG A 28 -8.78 -15.06 4.51
C ARG A 28 -10.18 -15.04 3.90
N GLY A 29 -10.42 -14.09 3.01
CA GLY A 29 -11.69 -13.98 2.30
C GLY A 29 -12.82 -13.40 3.16
N SER A 30 -12.50 -12.64 4.20
CA SER A 30 -13.46 -12.01 5.11
C SER A 30 -14.17 -10.76 4.53
N SER A 31 -14.22 -10.63 3.20
CA SER A 31 -14.83 -9.49 2.52
C SER A 31 -15.64 -9.94 1.32
N ASP A 32 -16.89 -9.48 1.26
CA ASP A 32 -17.80 -9.73 0.13
C ASP A 32 -17.54 -8.79 -1.05
N PHE A 33 -16.96 -7.61 -0.78
CA PHE A 33 -16.58 -6.61 -1.77
C PHE A 33 -15.43 -5.75 -1.25
N VAL A 34 -14.81 -4.96 -2.14
CA VAL A 34 -13.75 -3.99 -1.81
C VAL A 34 -14.21 -2.58 -2.17
N GLY A 35 -14.20 -1.68 -1.19
CA GLY A 35 -14.39 -0.24 -1.41
C GLY A 35 -13.05 0.44 -1.72
N ILE A 36 -12.99 1.22 -2.79
CA ILE A 36 -11.78 1.96 -3.20
C ILE A 36 -12.00 3.45 -2.99
N ILE A 37 -11.05 4.08 -2.30
CA ILE A 37 -10.91 5.53 -2.17
C ILE A 37 -9.64 5.93 -2.93
N HIS A 38 -9.78 6.72 -3.99
CA HIS A 38 -8.67 7.13 -4.86
C HIS A 38 -8.74 8.62 -5.18
N TYR A 39 -7.72 9.36 -4.75
CA TYR A 39 -7.64 10.80 -4.96
C TYR A 39 -6.52 11.22 -5.91
N MET A 40 -5.36 10.60 -5.79
CA MET A 40 -4.14 11.06 -6.44
C MET A 40 -3.26 9.88 -6.81
N THR A 41 -2.46 10.06 -7.84
CA THR A 41 -1.40 9.11 -8.23
C THR A 41 -0.08 9.87 -8.33
N VAL A 42 0.97 9.30 -7.77
CA VAL A 42 2.30 9.90 -7.69
C VAL A 42 3.34 8.97 -8.30
N TYR A 43 4.47 9.53 -8.75
CA TYR A 43 5.62 8.71 -9.05
C TYR A 43 6.35 8.34 -7.75
N VAL A 44 7.03 7.21 -7.76
CA VAL A 44 7.91 6.81 -6.66
C VAL A 44 9.29 6.52 -7.20
N LYS A 45 10.31 6.89 -6.45
CA LYS A 45 11.69 6.45 -6.70
C LYS A 45 12.20 5.69 -5.50
N ASN A 46 13.08 4.73 -5.74
CA ASN A 46 13.77 4.01 -4.67
C ASN A 46 14.51 5.01 -3.78
N SER A 47 14.28 4.96 -2.48
CA SER A 47 15.07 5.69 -1.49
C SER A 47 15.93 4.69 -0.74
N LYS A 48 17.23 4.99 -0.63
CA LYS A 48 18.07 4.18 0.27
C LYS A 48 17.54 4.41 1.68
N PRO A 49 17.32 3.38 2.50
CA PRO A 49 17.06 3.59 3.91
C PRO A 49 18.23 4.42 4.43
N THR A 50 17.97 5.67 4.83
CA THR A 50 18.93 6.41 5.62
C THR A 50 19.11 5.60 6.88
N LEU A 51 20.24 4.90 6.99
CA LEU A 51 20.75 4.36 8.24
C LEU A 51 20.87 5.54 9.18
N SER A 52 19.77 5.89 9.83
CA SER A 52 19.76 6.90 10.86
C SER A 52 20.62 6.32 11.98
N PRO A 53 21.69 7.00 12.42
CA PRO A 53 22.50 6.53 13.54
C PRO A 53 21.71 6.51 14.86
N LEU A 54 20.46 6.95 14.84
CA LEU A 54 19.53 6.92 15.95
C LEU A 54 18.52 5.75 15.76
N PRO A 55 18.39 4.84 16.73
CA PRO A 55 17.47 3.69 16.70
C PRO A 55 15.97 4.04 16.52
N THR A 56 15.63 5.33 16.56
CA THR A 56 14.26 5.84 16.74
C THR A 56 13.58 6.28 15.45
N ARG A 57 14.18 6.08 14.27
CA ARG A 57 13.56 6.46 12.99
C ARG A 57 13.24 5.27 12.09
N GLN A 58 12.61 4.25 12.68
CA GLN A 58 11.91 3.20 11.95
C GLN A 58 10.43 3.60 11.92
N ASP A 59 10.10 4.51 11.02
CA ASP A 59 8.72 4.93 10.75
C ASP A 59 8.23 4.35 9.42
N PHE A 60 6.93 4.48 9.17
CA PHE A 60 6.28 3.99 7.96
C PHE A 60 7.01 4.41 6.67
N PHE A 61 7.50 5.65 6.61
CA PHE A 61 8.15 6.17 5.40
C PHE A 61 9.54 5.57 5.20
N ALA A 62 10.27 5.30 6.29
CA ALA A 62 11.55 4.59 6.23
C ALA A 62 11.36 3.13 5.78
N ASP A 63 10.33 2.44 6.27
CA ASP A 63 10.02 1.04 5.92
C ASP A 63 9.54 0.89 4.47
N MET A 64 8.88 1.92 3.92
CA MET A 64 8.44 1.94 2.52
C MET A 64 9.61 1.90 1.54
N GLY A 65 10.79 2.43 1.93
CA GLY A 65 11.99 2.44 1.07
C GLY A 65 11.82 3.20 -0.25
N ALA A 66 10.88 4.15 -0.28
CA ALA A 66 10.59 4.95 -1.46
C ALA A 66 10.43 6.43 -1.10
N GLU A 67 10.73 7.29 -2.07
CA GLU A 67 10.42 8.71 -2.02
C GLU A 67 9.32 9.01 -3.04
N THR A 68 8.27 9.70 -2.60
CA THR A 68 7.15 10.13 -3.43
C THR A 68 7.51 11.39 -4.20
N LEU A 69 7.24 11.37 -5.50
CA LEU A 69 7.46 12.48 -6.41
C LEU A 69 6.11 12.95 -6.94
N PHE A 70 5.73 14.17 -6.56
CA PHE A 70 4.52 14.82 -7.06
C PHE A 70 4.66 15.18 -8.53
N ILE A 71 3.54 15.13 -9.25
CA ILE A 71 3.46 15.46 -10.67
C ILE A 71 3.08 16.93 -10.81
N GLY A 72 3.80 17.67 -11.64
CA GLY A 72 3.53 19.08 -11.88
C GLY A 72 3.59 19.89 -10.60
N ASN A 73 2.52 20.65 -10.33
CA ASN A 73 2.38 21.47 -9.13
C ASN A 73 1.57 20.78 -8.01
N SER A 74 1.39 19.46 -8.12
CA SER A 74 0.64 18.71 -7.12
C SER A 74 1.33 18.75 -5.75
N THR A 75 0.51 18.74 -4.71
CA THR A 75 0.85 18.69 -3.28
C THR A 75 -0.11 17.71 -2.60
N PHE A 76 0.06 17.52 -1.29
CA PHE A 76 -0.88 16.70 -0.50
C PHE A 76 -2.30 17.29 -0.41
N PHE A 77 -2.48 18.59 -0.70
CA PHE A 77 -3.77 19.28 -0.57
C PHE A 77 -4.37 19.70 -1.91
N THR A 78 -3.55 19.78 -2.96
CA THR A 78 -3.94 20.24 -4.28
C THR A 78 -3.25 19.38 -5.32
N TRP A 79 -3.97 18.67 -6.18
CA TRP A 79 -3.35 17.76 -7.14
C TRP A 79 -4.01 17.83 -8.51
N ASP A 80 -3.23 17.49 -9.52
CA ASP A 80 -3.72 17.38 -10.89
C ASP A 80 -4.61 16.16 -11.05
N ILE A 81 -5.66 16.29 -11.87
CA ILE A 81 -6.59 15.19 -12.15
C ILE A 81 -5.91 14.19 -13.07
N MET A 82 -5.85 12.92 -12.63
CA MET A 82 -5.15 11.87 -13.35
C MET A 82 -6.00 10.59 -13.49
N PRO A 83 -6.89 10.55 -14.51
CA PRO A 83 -7.93 9.52 -14.59
C PRO A 83 -7.38 8.10 -14.78
N TRP A 84 -6.24 7.95 -15.46
CA TRP A 84 -5.59 6.65 -15.66
C TRP A 84 -5.08 6.02 -14.36
N GLY A 85 -4.92 6.82 -13.29
CA GLY A 85 -4.46 6.32 -11.99
C GLY A 85 -5.46 5.33 -11.37
N LEU A 86 -6.75 5.67 -11.39
CA LEU A 86 -7.79 4.77 -10.89
C LEU A 86 -7.92 3.53 -11.76
N GLU A 87 -7.89 3.69 -13.09
CA GLU A 87 -7.90 2.56 -14.03
C GLU A 87 -6.77 1.56 -13.72
N SER A 88 -5.56 2.07 -13.47
CA SER A 88 -4.40 1.25 -13.12
C SER A 88 -4.59 0.48 -11.82
N VAL A 89 -5.19 1.11 -10.79
CA VAL A 89 -5.52 0.45 -9.51
C VAL A 89 -6.53 -0.67 -9.73
N LEU A 90 -7.60 -0.41 -10.50
CA LEU A 90 -8.64 -1.40 -10.78
C LEU A 90 -8.10 -2.59 -11.57
N GLU A 91 -7.28 -2.35 -12.60
CA GLU A 91 -6.67 -3.42 -13.38
C GLU A 91 -5.69 -4.24 -12.53
N TYR A 92 -4.93 -3.59 -11.64
CA TYR A 92 -4.05 -4.30 -10.70
C TYR A 92 -4.82 -5.21 -9.74
N LEU A 93 -5.93 -4.72 -9.15
CA LEU A 93 -6.79 -5.53 -8.29
C LEU A 93 -7.41 -6.70 -9.03
N LYS A 94 -7.88 -6.47 -10.26
CA LYS A 94 -8.41 -7.51 -11.14
C LYS A 94 -7.39 -8.62 -11.41
N GLN A 95 -6.14 -8.24 -11.72
CA GLN A 95 -5.09 -9.21 -12.06
C GLN A 95 -4.50 -9.95 -10.85
N ASN A 96 -4.44 -9.30 -9.67
CA ASN A 96 -3.66 -9.82 -8.53
C ASN A 96 -4.51 -10.25 -7.32
N TYR A 97 -5.79 -9.87 -7.27
CA TYR A 97 -6.66 -10.09 -6.10
C TYR A 97 -7.97 -10.82 -6.45
N ASN A 98 -7.97 -11.63 -7.51
CA ASN A 98 -9.12 -12.42 -7.97
C ASN A 98 -10.34 -11.59 -8.42
N ASN A 99 -10.14 -10.31 -8.77
CA ASN A 99 -11.18 -9.44 -9.30
C ASN A 99 -12.48 -9.43 -8.46
N PRO A 100 -12.43 -9.02 -7.19
CA PRO A 100 -13.61 -8.99 -6.33
C PRO A 100 -14.62 -7.95 -6.83
N PRO A 101 -15.88 -8.00 -6.38
CA PRO A 101 -16.79 -6.87 -6.55
C PRO A 101 -16.18 -5.59 -5.96
N ILE A 102 -16.12 -4.52 -6.76
CA ILE A 102 -15.52 -3.25 -6.36
C ILE A 102 -16.55 -2.12 -6.43
N TYR A 103 -16.52 -1.26 -5.42
CA TYR A 103 -17.24 0.01 -5.39
C TYR A 103 -16.23 1.16 -5.25
N ILE A 104 -16.34 2.16 -6.11
CA ILE A 104 -15.60 3.42 -5.92
C ILE A 104 -16.37 4.22 -4.88
N LEU A 105 -15.77 4.39 -3.71
CA LEU A 105 -16.38 5.14 -2.60
C LEU A 105 -16.09 6.63 -2.74
N GLU A 106 -14.84 6.98 -3.09
CA GLU A 106 -14.36 8.36 -3.27
C GLU A 106 -13.25 8.41 -4.34
#